data_AF-V5RJ13-F1
#
_entry.id   AF-V5RJ13-F1
#
_cell.length_a   1.000
_cell.length_b   1.000
_cell.length_c   1.000
_cell.angle_alpha   90.00
_cell.angle_beta   90.00
_cell.angle_gamma   90.00
#
_symmetry.space_group_name_H-M   'P 1'
#
loop_
_entity.id
_entity.type
_entity.pdbx_description
1 polymer ?
#
loop_
_entity_poly.entity_id
_entity_poly.type
_entity_poly.pdbx_seq_one_letter_code
_entity_poly.pdbx_strand_id
1 'polypeptide(L)'
;MKKFVALVSTISLSASSVASLLPKQMTKVSKIDKSQGPIKKITKTYEYSYDLSSFYSDISKRGKGTYNMNNEPLEPLINKIKQEFKNKGWSDYKLINIESFISNLDTNPKQKTMFEKVNDLLKDDNLKVERQYLDVDKDDSGLDDAYYFSIRADFKTNNQVPNQVKGVKLSSFPNYRPYRLKDFLKLFTNKLTFEIDTQIYMDHTDEKMEAPIVLKYEGIVWYAEQIIDKFKDNFGGILQETLNYINSKLKINLEKIDKEVNIYEANYDKNSDKFSKGSKLAPLTKLDPSTYPYFYCAITSKDEAIGTFYMLLKNYNK
;
A
#
# COMPACT_ATOMS: atom_id res chain seq x y z
N MET A 1 -29.27 45.58 22.73
CA MET A 1 -29.57 44.15 22.88
C MET A 1 -28.58 43.34 22.05
N LYS A 2 -27.96 42.32 22.70
CA LYS A 2 -27.29 41.09 22.17
C LYS A 2 -26.57 41.22 20.81
N LYS A 3 -25.25 41.45 20.75
CA LYS A 3 -24.14 40.45 20.82
C LYS A 3 -24.49 39.08 20.22
N PHE A 4 -23.86 38.73 19.10
CA PHE A 4 -23.15 37.45 18.98
C PHE A 4 -21.86 37.63 18.19
N VAL A 5 -20.83 36.99 18.74
CA VAL A 5 -19.42 37.05 18.40
C VAL A 5 -19.10 35.86 17.50
N ALA A 6 -18.24 36.06 16.50
CA ALA A 6 -17.34 35.02 16.02
C ALA A 6 -16.01 35.70 15.66
N LEU A 7 -15.11 35.70 16.65
CA LEU A 7 -13.73 36.15 16.57
C LEU A 7 -12.89 34.96 16.05
N VAL A 8 -12.14 35.19 14.96
CA VAL A 8 -10.69 34.88 14.76
C VAL A 8 -10.26 33.42 15.01
N SER A 9 -9.65 32.71 14.05
CA SER A 9 -8.27 32.97 13.66
C SER A 9 -7.84 32.35 12.33
N THR A 10 -7.26 33.22 11.51
CA THR A 10 -6.17 32.98 10.55
C THR A 10 -5.11 31.97 11.00
N ILE A 11 -4.66 31.12 10.08
CA ILE A 11 -3.23 30.95 9.77
C ILE A 11 -3.07 30.95 8.24
N SER A 12 -2.61 32.08 7.71
CA SER A 12 -1.83 32.15 6.48
C SER A 12 -0.37 32.32 6.88
N LEU A 13 0.48 31.34 6.58
CA LEU A 13 1.95 31.39 6.56
C LEU A 13 2.37 30.00 6.06
N SER A 14 3.23 29.80 5.07
CA SER A 14 3.98 30.67 4.18
C SER A 14 4.57 29.71 3.15
N ALA A 15 4.61 30.12 1.88
CA ALA A 15 5.50 29.48 0.93
C ALA A 15 6.94 29.66 1.42
N SER A 16 7.49 28.63 2.03
CA SER A 16 8.92 28.44 2.13
C SER A 16 9.24 27.15 1.43
N SER A 17 9.78 27.32 0.22
CA SER A 17 10.60 26.37 -0.49
C SER A 17 11.52 25.61 0.48
N VAL A 18 11.09 24.41 0.86
CA VAL A 18 12.02 23.33 1.14
C VAL A 18 11.78 22.37 0.00
N ALA A 19 12.54 22.55 -1.08
CA ALA A 19 12.83 21.45 -1.97
C ALA A 19 13.22 20.30 -1.06
N SER A 20 12.37 19.28 -0.94
CA SER A 20 12.78 18.09 -0.22
C SER A 20 13.95 17.54 -1.04
N LEU A 21 15.13 17.70 -0.48
CA LEU A 21 16.27 16.82 -0.71
C LEU A 21 15.88 15.43 -0.20
N LEU A 22 14.83 14.85 -0.79
CA LEU A 22 14.73 13.42 -0.91
C LEU A 22 15.97 13.04 -1.72
N PRO A 23 16.83 12.13 -1.23
CA PRO A 23 17.92 11.64 -2.04
C PRO A 23 17.31 11.13 -3.35
N LYS A 24 17.65 11.82 -4.45
CA LYS A 24 17.47 11.36 -5.83
C LYS A 24 18.38 10.15 -6.02
N GLN A 25 17.97 9.02 -5.45
CA GLN A 25 18.33 7.69 -5.88
C GLN A 25 17.06 6.84 -5.82
N MET A 26 16.04 7.27 -6.55
CA MET A 26 15.28 6.28 -7.30
C MET A 26 16.22 5.80 -8.40
N THR A 27 17.05 4.83 -8.06
CA THR A 27 17.69 3.96 -9.05
C THR A 27 16.56 3.57 -9.99
N LYS A 28 16.72 3.88 -11.29
CA LYS A 28 15.87 3.31 -12.33
C LYS A 28 15.92 1.80 -12.11
N VAL A 29 14.90 1.25 -11.46
CA VAL A 29 14.64 -0.18 -11.48
C VAL A 29 14.15 -0.42 -12.90
N SER A 30 15.11 -0.62 -13.80
CA SER A 30 14.92 -1.26 -15.08
C SER A 30 13.97 -2.42 -14.83
N LYS A 31 12.83 -2.44 -15.53
CA LYS A 31 11.80 -3.48 -15.51
C LYS A 31 12.43 -4.84 -15.22
N ILE A 32 12.46 -5.22 -13.93
CA ILE A 32 12.93 -6.54 -13.51
C ILE A 32 11.81 -7.47 -13.92
N ASP A 33 12.16 -8.55 -14.62
CA ASP A 33 11.24 -9.63 -14.94
C ASP A 33 10.41 -9.97 -13.69
N LYS A 34 9.08 -9.84 -13.79
CA LYS A 34 8.14 -10.02 -12.67
C LYS A 34 8.15 -11.44 -12.07
N SER A 35 8.90 -12.37 -12.66
CA SER A 35 9.04 -13.74 -12.17
C SER A 35 10.24 -13.85 -11.21
N GLN A 36 10.01 -14.51 -10.07
CA GLN A 36 10.95 -15.28 -9.22
C GLN A 36 10.91 -14.92 -7.71
N GLY A 37 10.16 -13.89 -7.28
CA GLY A 37 10.10 -13.49 -5.86
C GLY A 37 8.81 -13.84 -5.11
N PRO A 38 8.86 -13.96 -3.76
CA PRO A 38 7.65 -14.13 -2.95
C PRO A 38 6.73 -12.91 -3.11
N ILE A 39 5.44 -13.17 -3.33
CA ILE A 39 4.39 -12.15 -3.45
C ILE A 39 3.61 -12.11 -2.15
N LYS A 40 3.65 -10.96 -1.44
CA LYS A 40 2.80 -10.72 -0.28
C LYS A 40 1.54 -9.99 -0.73
N LYS A 41 0.41 -10.40 -0.18
CA LYS A 41 -0.89 -9.76 -0.43
C LYS A 41 -1.23 -8.84 0.73
N ILE A 42 -1.49 -7.58 0.43
CA ILE A 42 -2.03 -6.63 1.39
C ILE A 42 -3.40 -6.14 0.92
N THR A 43 -4.25 -5.80 1.88
CA THR A 43 -5.59 -5.29 1.60
C THR A 43 -5.67 -3.81 1.96
N LYS A 44 -6.24 -2.99 1.08
CA LYS A 44 -6.48 -1.56 1.31
C LYS A 44 -7.93 -1.21 1.00
N THR A 45 -8.56 -0.44 1.89
CA THR A 45 -9.94 0.01 1.72
C THR A 45 -9.99 1.52 1.58
N TYR A 46 -10.75 1.97 0.59
CA TYR A 46 -10.98 3.37 0.27
C TYR A 46 -12.49 3.65 0.34
N GLU A 47 -12.87 4.82 0.81
CA GLU A 47 -14.27 5.15 1.06
C GLU A 47 -14.64 6.50 0.44
N TYR A 48 -15.84 6.59 -0.12
CA TYR A 48 -16.50 7.83 -0.49
C TYR A 48 -17.98 7.79 -0.11
N SER A 49 -18.58 8.97 0.06
CA SER A 49 -19.99 9.10 0.41
C SER A 49 -20.70 10.17 -0.41
N TYR A 50 -22.01 9.99 -0.54
CA TYR A 50 -22.93 10.87 -1.24
C TYR A 50 -24.18 11.12 -0.40
N ASP A 51 -24.64 12.36 -0.36
CA ASP A 51 -25.96 12.68 0.17
C ASP A 51 -27.02 12.59 -0.95
N LEU A 52 -27.83 11.53 -0.90
CA LEU A 52 -28.88 11.30 -1.89
C LEU A 52 -30.17 12.06 -1.57
N SER A 53 -30.27 12.75 -0.43
CA SER A 53 -31.49 13.46 -0.02
C SER A 53 -31.91 14.54 -1.02
N SER A 54 -30.94 15.12 -1.73
CA SER A 54 -31.16 16.11 -2.79
C SER A 54 -32.05 15.61 -3.94
N PHE A 55 -32.11 14.29 -4.18
CA PHE A 55 -32.92 13.71 -5.25
C PHE A 55 -34.38 13.45 -4.86
N TYR A 56 -34.78 13.69 -3.60
CA TYR A 56 -36.12 13.35 -3.10
C TYR A 56 -37.25 14.00 -3.88
N SER A 57 -37.17 15.32 -4.11
CA SER A 57 -38.21 16.06 -4.86
C SER A 57 -38.38 15.52 -6.28
N ASP A 58 -37.28 15.15 -6.94
CA ASP A 58 -37.33 14.76 -8.35
C ASP A 58 -37.81 13.31 -8.51
N ILE A 59 -37.36 12.41 -7.64
CA ILE A 59 -37.78 11.00 -7.66
C ILE A 59 -39.25 10.88 -7.25
N SER A 60 -39.69 11.58 -6.20
CA SER A 60 -41.09 11.53 -5.76
C SER A 60 -42.09 12.00 -6.83
N LYS A 61 -41.67 12.93 -7.70
CA LYS A 61 -42.52 13.43 -8.80
C LYS A 61 -42.49 12.53 -10.04
N ARG A 62 -41.32 12.01 -10.42
CA ARG A 62 -41.12 11.30 -11.69
C ARG A 62 -41.20 9.78 -11.56
N GLY A 63 -40.96 9.24 -10.37
CA GLY A 63 -40.99 7.81 -10.04
C GLY A 63 -39.83 6.99 -10.63
N LYS A 64 -39.41 7.25 -11.87
CA LYS A 64 -38.36 6.52 -12.57
C LYS A 64 -37.46 7.47 -13.34
N GLY A 65 -36.16 7.15 -13.40
CA GLY A 65 -35.22 7.87 -14.26
C GLY A 65 -33.77 7.76 -13.84
N THR A 66 -32.93 8.42 -14.62
CA THR A 66 -31.51 8.57 -14.32
C THR A 66 -31.23 10.00 -13.84
N TYR A 67 -30.63 10.12 -12.67
CA TYR A 67 -30.35 11.38 -11.99
C TYR A 67 -28.83 11.58 -11.92
N ASN A 68 -28.35 12.67 -12.51
CA ASN A 68 -26.91 12.96 -12.51
C ASN A 68 -26.45 13.35 -11.11
N MET A 69 -25.36 12.72 -10.69
CA MET A 69 -24.69 13.02 -9.43
C MET A 69 -23.49 13.91 -9.70
N ASN A 70 -23.09 14.71 -8.71
CA ASN A 70 -21.80 15.38 -8.74
C ASN A 70 -20.69 14.30 -8.75
N ASN A 71 -19.65 14.46 -9.57
CA ASN A 71 -18.53 13.51 -9.64
C ASN A 71 -17.52 13.69 -8.48
N GLU A 72 -17.64 14.78 -7.70
CA GLU A 72 -16.65 15.22 -6.72
C GLU A 72 -16.27 14.21 -5.62
N PRO A 73 -17.13 13.31 -5.15
CA PRO A 73 -16.67 12.27 -4.20
C PRO A 73 -15.88 11.11 -4.84
N LEU A 74 -16.17 10.73 -6.08
CA LEU A 74 -15.55 9.56 -6.74
C LEU A 74 -14.21 9.90 -7.41
N GLU A 75 -14.16 11.00 -8.17
CA GLU A 75 -12.97 11.38 -8.95
C GLU A 75 -11.74 11.64 -8.05
N PRO A 76 -11.83 12.40 -6.94
CA PRO A 76 -10.72 12.56 -6.00
C PRO A 76 -10.32 11.26 -5.31
N LEU A 77 -11.25 10.33 -5.06
CA LEU A 77 -10.91 9.03 -4.49
C LEU A 77 -10.05 8.21 -5.46
N ILE A 78 -10.44 8.15 -6.73
CA ILE A 78 -9.67 7.47 -7.79
C ILE A 78 -8.28 8.10 -7.91
N ASN A 79 -8.20 9.43 -7.92
CA ASN A 79 -6.92 10.14 -7.98
C ASN A 79 -6.05 9.86 -6.75
N LYS A 80 -6.63 9.79 -5.55
CA LYS A 80 -5.93 9.40 -4.33
C LYS A 80 -5.37 7.98 -4.41
N ILE A 81 -6.18 7.01 -4.85
CA ILE A 81 -5.76 5.61 -5.04
C ILE A 81 -4.58 5.55 -6.01
N LYS A 82 -4.70 6.19 -7.19
CA LYS A 82 -3.65 6.22 -8.21
C LYS A 82 -2.35 6.85 -7.69
N GLN A 83 -2.44 7.99 -7.00
CA GLN A 83 -1.27 8.66 -6.44
C GLN A 83 -0.59 7.81 -5.37
N GLU A 84 -1.35 7.19 -4.47
CA GLU A 84 -0.80 6.31 -3.44
C GLU A 84 -0.08 5.10 -4.07
N PHE A 85 -0.73 4.42 -5.02
CA PHE A 85 -0.19 3.24 -5.69
C PHE A 85 1.09 3.58 -6.45
N LYS A 86 1.10 4.70 -7.17
CA LYS A 86 2.30 5.22 -7.85
C LYS A 86 3.44 5.53 -6.87
N ASN A 87 3.15 6.23 -5.77
CA ASN A 87 4.16 6.62 -4.77
C ASN A 87 4.76 5.40 -4.06
N LYS A 88 3.97 4.33 -3.91
CA LYS A 88 4.39 3.06 -3.31
C LYS A 88 4.99 2.07 -4.31
N GLY A 89 4.96 2.37 -5.61
CA GLY A 89 5.42 1.46 -6.66
C GLY A 89 4.55 0.21 -6.81
N TRP A 90 3.29 0.25 -6.37
CA TRP A 90 2.37 -0.87 -6.50
C TRP A 90 1.81 -0.93 -7.92
N SER A 91 2.20 -1.95 -8.67
CA SER A 91 1.77 -2.13 -10.07
C SER A 91 0.75 -3.25 -10.26
N ASP A 92 0.64 -4.19 -9.32
CA ASP A 92 -0.24 -5.34 -9.42
C ASP A 92 -1.27 -5.29 -8.29
N TYR A 93 -2.51 -4.95 -8.64
CA TYR A 93 -3.61 -4.81 -7.70
C TYR A 93 -4.94 -5.13 -8.37
N LYS A 94 -5.93 -5.49 -7.56
CA LYS A 94 -7.30 -5.73 -8.00
C LYS A 94 -8.29 -5.32 -6.90
N LEU A 95 -9.35 -4.65 -7.30
CA LEU A 95 -10.57 -4.51 -6.53
C LEU A 95 -11.18 -5.90 -6.33
N ILE A 96 -11.40 -6.26 -5.07
CA ILE A 96 -11.95 -7.56 -4.66
C ILE A 96 -13.32 -7.42 -4.00
N ASN A 97 -13.71 -6.21 -3.62
CA ASN A 97 -14.96 -5.97 -2.92
C ASN A 97 -15.45 -4.53 -3.10
N ILE A 98 -16.76 -4.37 -3.23
CA ILE A 98 -17.47 -3.11 -3.10
C ILE A 98 -18.54 -3.32 -2.04
N GLU A 99 -18.48 -2.56 -0.95
CA GLU A 99 -19.52 -2.55 0.09
C GLU A 99 -20.26 -1.22 0.05
N SER A 100 -21.56 -1.29 -0.21
CA SER A 100 -22.44 -0.12 -0.21
C SER A 100 -23.30 -0.10 1.04
N PHE A 101 -23.34 1.06 1.70
CA PHE A 101 -24.13 1.31 2.88
C PHE A 101 -25.09 2.46 2.62
N ILE A 102 -26.29 2.35 3.17
CA ILE A 102 -27.18 3.49 3.37
C ILE A 102 -27.37 3.62 4.88
N SER A 103 -27.22 4.84 5.39
CA SER A 103 -27.40 5.11 6.83
C SER A 103 -28.72 4.52 7.35
N ASN A 104 -28.66 3.76 8.44
CA ASN A 104 -29.80 3.15 9.14
C ASN A 104 -30.57 2.07 8.37
N LEU A 105 -29.98 1.51 7.31
CA LEU A 105 -30.44 0.27 6.67
C LEU A 105 -29.36 -0.79 6.82
N ASP A 106 -29.70 -1.94 7.41
CA ASP A 106 -28.82 -3.11 7.43
C ASP A 106 -28.87 -3.80 6.06
N THR A 107 -28.30 -3.12 5.10
CA THR A 107 -28.19 -3.57 3.72
C THR A 107 -26.71 -3.68 3.44
N ASN A 108 -26.11 -4.78 3.89
CA ASN A 108 -24.74 -5.12 3.54
C ASN A 108 -24.69 -6.25 2.49
N PRO A 109 -25.24 -6.06 1.27
CA PRO A 109 -25.08 -7.05 0.22
C PRO A 109 -23.65 -6.98 -0.31
N LYS A 110 -22.92 -8.08 -0.16
CA LYS A 110 -21.66 -8.31 -0.88
C LYS A 110 -22.02 -8.80 -2.28
N GLN A 111 -21.94 -7.94 -3.29
CA GLN A 111 -22.02 -8.38 -4.68
C GLN A 111 -20.63 -8.44 -5.29
N LYS A 112 -20.29 -9.58 -5.91
CA LYS A 112 -19.02 -9.81 -6.61
C LYS A 112 -19.04 -9.35 -8.08
N THR A 113 -20.15 -8.82 -8.57
CA THR A 113 -20.37 -8.65 -10.01
C THR A 113 -19.84 -7.31 -10.54
N MET A 114 -18.99 -7.41 -11.58
CA MET A 114 -18.29 -6.35 -12.35
C MET A 114 -16.96 -5.79 -11.80
N PHE A 115 -16.25 -6.49 -10.90
CA PHE A 115 -14.89 -6.06 -10.50
C PHE A 115 -13.90 -6.07 -11.66
N GLU A 116 -14.02 -7.01 -12.60
CA GLU A 116 -13.10 -7.12 -13.75
C GLU A 116 -13.06 -5.83 -14.58
N LYS A 117 -14.23 -5.25 -14.87
CA LYS A 117 -14.30 -3.97 -15.60
C LYS A 117 -13.65 -2.83 -14.82
N VAL A 118 -13.88 -2.73 -13.51
CA VAL A 118 -13.26 -1.69 -12.68
C VAL A 118 -11.74 -1.91 -12.57
N ASN A 119 -11.30 -3.16 -12.48
CA ASN A 119 -9.88 -3.51 -12.44
C ASN A 119 -9.15 -3.15 -13.72
N ASP A 120 -9.78 -3.39 -14.88
CA ASP A 120 -9.21 -3.00 -16.16
C ASP A 120 -9.16 -1.48 -16.32
N LEU A 121 -10.18 -0.77 -15.83
CA LEU A 121 -10.21 0.69 -15.83
C LEU A 121 -9.09 1.29 -14.98
N LEU A 122 -8.84 0.75 -13.79
CA LEU A 122 -7.84 1.31 -12.87
C LEU A 122 -6.40 1.16 -13.37
N LYS A 123 -6.14 0.20 -14.26
CA LYS A 123 -4.85 0.06 -14.95
C LYS A 123 -4.58 1.18 -15.98
N ASP A 124 -5.58 1.97 -16.37
CA ASP A 124 -5.39 3.10 -17.28
C ASP A 124 -4.95 4.35 -16.50
N ASP A 125 -3.71 4.78 -16.75
CA ASP A 125 -3.13 6.01 -16.17
C ASP A 125 -4.01 7.25 -16.42
N ASN A 126 -4.76 7.28 -17.53
CA ASN A 126 -5.61 8.39 -17.95
C ASN A 126 -7.10 8.20 -17.63
N LEU A 127 -7.47 7.19 -16.82
CA LEU A 127 -8.85 7.02 -16.36
C LEU A 127 -9.40 8.32 -15.76
N LYS A 128 -10.56 8.76 -16.25
CA LYS A 128 -11.33 9.91 -15.74
C LYS A 128 -12.80 9.53 -15.57
N VAL A 129 -13.44 9.97 -14.48
CA VAL A 129 -14.89 9.91 -14.29
C VAL A 129 -15.52 10.98 -15.19
N GLU A 130 -16.24 10.55 -16.23
CA GLU A 130 -17.00 11.49 -17.05
C GLU A 130 -18.31 11.87 -16.39
N ARG A 131 -18.98 10.88 -15.81
CA ARG A 131 -20.30 11.06 -15.23
C ARG A 131 -20.56 10.00 -14.18
N GLN A 132 -21.16 10.42 -13.07
CA GLN A 132 -21.78 9.53 -12.10
C GLN A 132 -23.28 9.81 -12.05
N TYR A 133 -24.07 8.77 -11.84
CA TYR A 133 -25.52 8.89 -11.80
C TYR A 133 -26.18 7.82 -10.94
N LEU A 134 -27.37 8.17 -10.46
CA LEU A 134 -28.31 7.31 -9.78
C LEU A 134 -29.40 6.90 -10.77
N ASP A 135 -29.51 5.61 -11.05
CA ASP A 135 -30.68 5.03 -11.72
C ASP A 135 -31.71 4.65 -10.67
N VAL A 136 -32.96 5.03 -10.88
CA VAL A 136 -34.10 4.65 -10.03
C VAL A 136 -35.22 4.10 -10.90
N ASP A 137 -35.75 2.95 -10.52
CA ASP A 137 -36.92 2.31 -11.12
C ASP A 137 -37.99 2.10 -10.05
N LYS A 138 -39.21 2.56 -10.30
CA LYS A 138 -40.36 2.30 -9.41
C LYS A 138 -40.79 0.83 -9.57
N ASP A 139 -41.13 0.20 -8.45
CA ASP A 139 -41.75 -1.12 -8.45
C ASP A 139 -43.25 -0.99 -8.74
N ASP A 140 -43.70 -1.54 -9.86
CA ASP A 140 -45.10 -1.49 -10.29
C ASP A 140 -45.96 -2.61 -9.66
N SER A 141 -45.39 -3.41 -8.75
CA SER A 141 -46.05 -4.54 -8.10
C SER A 141 -47.17 -4.20 -7.11
N GLY A 142 -47.48 -2.91 -6.92
CA GLY A 142 -48.59 -2.43 -6.07
C GLY A 142 -48.22 -2.11 -4.62
N LEU A 143 -46.93 -2.17 -4.26
CA LEU A 143 -46.43 -1.61 -3.00
C LEU A 143 -46.21 -0.10 -3.16
N ASP A 144 -46.94 0.71 -2.39
CA ASP A 144 -46.75 2.16 -2.37
C ASP A 144 -45.30 2.52 -2.00
N ASP A 145 -44.70 3.42 -2.78
CA ASP A 145 -43.38 4.01 -2.57
C ASP A 145 -42.19 3.03 -2.64
N ALA A 146 -42.32 1.91 -3.37
CA ALA A 146 -41.25 0.91 -3.57
C ALA A 146 -40.39 1.20 -4.83
N TYR A 147 -39.05 1.16 -4.69
CA TYR A 147 -38.10 1.47 -5.77
C TYR A 147 -36.86 0.57 -5.75
N TYR A 148 -36.35 0.28 -6.94
CA TYR A 148 -35.00 -0.23 -7.15
C TYR A 148 -34.08 0.94 -7.49
N PHE A 149 -32.84 0.90 -7.03
CA PHE A 149 -31.86 1.92 -7.40
C PHE A 149 -30.47 1.33 -7.59
N SER A 150 -29.67 2.00 -8.43
CA SER A 150 -28.28 1.64 -8.71
C SER A 150 -27.45 2.88 -8.89
N ILE A 151 -26.25 2.91 -8.32
CA ILE A 151 -25.28 3.98 -8.61
C ILE A 151 -24.34 3.47 -9.68
N ARG A 152 -24.13 4.28 -10.71
CA ARG A 152 -23.29 3.95 -11.86
C ARG A 152 -22.36 5.10 -12.23
N ALA A 153 -21.29 4.76 -12.94
CA ALA A 153 -20.41 5.75 -13.54
C ALA A 153 -20.04 5.38 -14.98
N ASP A 154 -19.78 6.42 -15.76
CA ASP A 154 -19.17 6.36 -17.07
C ASP A 154 -17.74 6.90 -16.96
N PHE A 155 -16.80 6.21 -17.60
CA PHE A 155 -15.38 6.50 -17.56
C PHE A 155 -14.83 6.75 -18.94
N LYS A 156 -13.90 7.70 -19.05
CA LYS A 156 -13.07 7.90 -20.23
C LYS A 156 -11.75 7.15 -20.06
N THR A 157 -11.35 6.40 -21.09
CA THR A 157 -10.09 5.67 -21.16
C THR A 157 -9.36 6.03 -22.45
N ASN A 158 -8.03 5.98 -22.45
CA ASN A 158 -7.24 6.17 -23.66
C ASN A 158 -6.87 4.84 -24.33
N ASN A 159 -7.03 3.72 -23.62
CA ASN A 159 -6.53 2.41 -24.02
C ASN A 159 -7.60 1.44 -24.57
N GLN A 160 -8.86 1.85 -24.69
CA GLN A 160 -9.94 1.02 -25.25
C GLN A 160 -10.66 1.73 -26.40
N VAL A 161 -11.11 0.98 -27.41
CA VAL A 161 -12.00 1.48 -28.47
C VAL A 161 -13.38 0.82 -28.27
N PRO A 162 -14.46 1.60 -28.05
CA PRO A 162 -14.49 3.07 -27.92
C PRO A 162 -13.78 3.56 -26.64
N ASN A 163 -13.25 4.80 -26.66
CA ASN A 163 -12.51 5.47 -25.57
C ASN A 163 -13.36 5.79 -24.33
N GLN A 164 -14.41 5.00 -24.09
CA GLN A 164 -15.42 5.24 -23.08
C GLN A 164 -16.01 3.91 -22.60
N VAL A 165 -16.01 3.71 -21.28
CA VAL A 165 -16.68 2.59 -20.62
C VAL A 165 -17.89 3.12 -19.89
N LYS A 166 -19.08 2.67 -20.27
CA LYS A 166 -20.36 3.19 -19.77
C LYS A 166 -21.04 2.24 -18.79
N GLY A 167 -21.80 2.80 -17.87
CA GLY A 167 -22.74 2.08 -17.03
C GLY A 167 -22.10 1.13 -16.03
N VAL A 168 -20.88 1.43 -15.59
CA VAL A 168 -20.17 0.67 -14.57
C VAL A 168 -20.92 0.80 -13.26
N LYS A 169 -21.49 -0.30 -12.78
CA LYS A 169 -22.21 -0.33 -11.52
C LYS A 169 -21.23 -0.18 -10.36
N LEU A 170 -21.46 0.83 -9.51
CA LEU A 170 -20.64 1.12 -8.33
C LEU A 170 -21.35 0.78 -7.02
N SER A 171 -22.64 0.44 -7.03
CA SER A 171 -23.35 -0.02 -5.84
C SER A 171 -23.37 -1.56 -5.74
N SER A 172 -23.35 -2.08 -4.51
CA SER A 172 -23.46 -3.52 -4.25
C SER A 172 -24.90 -3.99 -4.03
N PHE A 173 -25.88 -3.08 -4.07
CA PHE A 173 -27.28 -3.42 -3.81
C PHE A 173 -27.87 -4.36 -4.86
N PRO A 174 -28.59 -5.41 -4.45
CA PRO A 174 -29.31 -6.26 -5.37
C PRO A 174 -30.49 -5.53 -6.01
N ASN A 175 -30.54 -5.52 -7.34
CA ASN A 175 -31.66 -4.95 -8.10
C ASN A 175 -32.96 -5.78 -8.01
N TYR A 176 -33.03 -6.80 -7.14
CA TYR A 176 -34.21 -7.66 -6.97
C TYR A 176 -35.01 -7.35 -5.69
N ARG A 177 -34.50 -6.48 -4.80
CA ARG A 177 -35.23 -6.08 -3.58
C ARG A 177 -35.57 -4.59 -3.65
N PRO A 178 -36.86 -4.21 -3.67
CA PRO A 178 -37.24 -2.81 -3.66
C PRO A 178 -37.07 -2.21 -2.26
N TYR A 179 -36.84 -0.90 -2.23
CA TYR A 179 -36.66 -0.08 -1.04
C TYR A 179 -37.72 1.02 -1.01
N ARG A 180 -38.15 1.45 0.19
CA ARG A 180 -39.00 2.65 0.27
C ARG A 180 -38.18 3.89 -0.03
N LEU A 181 -38.75 4.88 -0.71
CA LEU A 181 -38.04 6.10 -1.12
C LEU A 181 -37.34 6.81 0.04
N LYS A 182 -38.06 6.98 1.14
CA LYS A 182 -37.55 7.60 2.38
C LYS A 182 -36.42 6.82 3.05
N ASP A 183 -36.28 5.53 2.75
CA ASP A 183 -35.32 4.66 3.41
C ASP A 183 -33.95 4.71 2.69
N PHE A 184 -33.92 4.90 1.36
CA PHE A 184 -32.66 4.95 0.60
C PHE A 184 -32.11 6.34 0.27
N LEU A 185 -32.93 7.39 0.32
CA LEU A 185 -32.51 8.77 0.05
C LEU A 185 -31.86 9.45 1.25
N LYS A 186 -30.70 8.92 1.65
CA LYS A 186 -29.88 9.43 2.75
C LYS A 186 -28.41 9.42 2.35
N LEU A 187 -27.52 9.46 3.35
CA LEU A 187 -26.10 9.25 3.15
C LEU A 187 -25.85 7.83 2.62
N PHE A 188 -25.41 7.76 1.37
CA PHE A 188 -24.85 6.58 0.74
C PHE A 188 -23.35 6.58 0.95
N THR A 189 -22.80 5.45 1.37
CA THR A 189 -21.35 5.25 1.52
C THR A 189 -20.93 4.05 0.71
N ASN A 190 -19.78 4.14 0.05
CA ASN A 190 -19.21 3.08 -0.74
C ASN A 190 -17.76 2.83 -0.32
N LYS A 191 -17.46 1.58 0.03
CA LYS A 191 -16.12 1.12 0.37
C LYS A 191 -15.59 0.23 -0.75
N LEU A 192 -14.46 0.64 -1.31
CA LEU A 192 -13.70 -0.08 -2.33
C LEU A 192 -12.52 -0.79 -1.67
N THR A 193 -12.48 -2.12 -1.73
CA THR A 193 -11.38 -2.90 -1.14
C THR A 193 -10.50 -3.50 -2.24
N PHE A 194 -9.22 -3.19 -2.18
CA PHE A 194 -8.18 -3.65 -3.08
C PHE A 194 -7.31 -4.71 -2.42
N GLU A 195 -7.04 -5.79 -3.14
CA GLU A 195 -5.91 -6.70 -2.89
C GLU A 195 -4.74 -6.21 -3.75
N ILE A 196 -3.60 -5.98 -3.12
CA ILE A 196 -2.39 -5.48 -3.75
C ILE A 196 -1.31 -6.54 -3.57
N ASP A 197 -0.74 -6.97 -4.70
CA ASP A 197 0.40 -7.88 -4.75
C ASP A 197 1.66 -7.01 -4.64
N THR A 198 2.41 -7.20 -3.56
CA THR A 198 3.65 -6.48 -3.29
C THR A 198 4.82 -7.45 -3.27
N GLN A 199 5.91 -7.03 -3.91
CA GLN A 199 7.22 -7.66 -3.81
C GLN A 199 8.11 -6.76 -2.95
N ILE A 200 8.76 -7.33 -1.94
CA ILE A 200 9.72 -6.61 -1.13
C ILE A 200 11.12 -6.93 -1.67
N TYR A 201 11.89 -5.90 -1.98
CA TYR A 201 13.28 -6.05 -2.40
C TYR A 201 14.18 -5.63 -1.24
N MET A 202 15.16 -6.48 -0.91
CA MET A 202 16.08 -6.25 0.19
C MET A 202 17.56 -6.23 -0.22
N ASP A 203 17.86 -6.21 -1.52
CA ASP A 203 19.22 -6.11 -2.03
C ASP A 203 19.90 -4.83 -1.54
N HIS A 204 20.90 -5.01 -0.69
CA HIS A 204 21.68 -3.93 -0.12
C HIS A 204 23.04 -4.44 0.37
N THR A 205 24.05 -3.58 0.32
CA THR A 205 25.32 -3.81 0.99
C THR A 205 25.67 -2.56 1.77
N ASP A 206 25.88 -2.69 3.07
CA ASP A 206 26.36 -1.59 3.89
C ASP A 206 27.75 -1.15 3.39
N GLU A 207 27.91 0.11 3.00
CA GLU A 207 29.21 0.67 2.61
C GLU A 207 30.00 1.21 3.81
N LYS A 208 29.33 1.43 4.95
CA LYS A 208 29.87 1.99 6.18
C LYS A 208 29.29 1.26 7.39
N MET A 209 29.99 1.37 8.53
CA MET A 209 29.49 0.80 9.78
C MET A 209 28.38 1.67 10.33
N GLU A 210 27.14 1.26 10.06
CA GLU A 210 25.92 1.95 10.50
C GLU A 210 24.97 1.02 11.28
N ALA A 211 25.16 -0.30 11.17
CA ALA A 211 24.36 -1.27 11.90
C ALA A 211 24.56 -1.08 13.42
N PRO A 212 23.49 -0.89 14.21
CA PRO A 212 23.60 -0.69 15.66
C PRO A 212 23.87 -2.00 16.43
N ILE A 213 24.14 -3.09 15.72
CA ILE A 213 24.27 -4.44 16.30
C ILE A 213 25.70 -4.63 16.80
N VAL A 214 25.79 -4.96 18.08
CA VAL A 214 27.07 -5.07 18.78
C VAL A 214 27.16 -6.48 19.40
N LEU A 215 27.92 -7.36 18.73
CA LEU A 215 28.35 -8.70 19.19
C LEU A 215 29.18 -8.72 20.49
N LYS A 216 28.56 -8.60 21.67
CA LYS A 216 29.24 -8.57 22.99
C LYS A 216 30.52 -9.44 23.08
N TYR A 217 31.60 -8.82 23.55
CA TYR A 217 32.85 -9.52 23.84
C TYR A 217 32.68 -10.46 25.04
N GLU A 218 32.88 -11.77 24.83
CA GLU A 218 32.77 -12.80 25.87
C GLU A 218 34.15 -13.39 26.25
N GLY A 219 35.25 -12.69 25.91
CA GLY A 219 36.61 -13.17 26.23
C GLY A 219 37.13 -14.29 25.32
N ILE A 220 36.41 -14.64 24.25
CA ILE A 220 36.77 -15.71 23.31
C ILE A 220 36.79 -15.22 21.86
N VAL A 221 37.59 -15.86 21.02
CA VAL A 221 37.58 -15.66 19.57
C VAL A 221 36.48 -16.52 18.97
N TRP A 222 35.52 -15.88 18.29
CA TRP A 222 34.40 -16.57 17.66
C TRP A 222 34.80 -17.17 16.31
N TYR A 223 34.27 -18.35 16.02
CA TYR A 223 34.22 -18.90 14.67
C TYR A 223 33.03 -18.30 13.91
N ALA A 224 33.12 -18.24 12.59
CA ALA A 224 32.02 -17.76 11.75
C ALA A 224 30.69 -18.50 12.04
N GLU A 225 30.74 -19.81 12.25
CA GLU A 225 29.56 -20.63 12.61
C GLU A 225 28.89 -20.18 13.92
N GLN A 226 29.68 -19.79 14.93
CA GLN A 226 29.13 -19.34 16.20
C GLN A 226 28.45 -17.97 16.10
N ILE A 227 28.93 -17.10 15.20
CA ILE A 227 28.24 -15.86 14.88
C ILE A 227 26.90 -16.17 14.20
N ILE A 228 26.89 -17.13 13.26
CA ILE A 228 25.66 -17.58 12.59
C ILE A 228 24.65 -18.10 13.63
N ASP A 229 25.09 -18.89 14.60
CA ASP A 229 24.21 -19.44 15.64
C ASP A 229 23.57 -18.36 16.52
N LYS A 230 24.27 -17.25 16.79
CA LYS A 230 23.67 -16.11 17.50
C LYS A 230 22.45 -15.52 16.77
N PHE A 231 22.41 -15.56 15.44
CA PHE A 231 21.22 -15.19 14.66
C PHE A 231 20.12 -16.26 14.73
N LYS A 232 20.48 -17.56 14.73
CA LYS A 232 19.51 -18.67 14.82
C LYS A 232 18.73 -18.69 16.13
N ASP A 233 19.42 -18.42 17.24
CA ASP A 233 18.91 -18.53 18.60
C ASP A 233 18.33 -17.20 19.13
N ASN A 234 18.35 -16.14 18.31
CA ASN A 234 17.98 -14.77 18.70
C ASN A 234 18.67 -14.33 20.02
N PHE A 235 19.94 -14.69 20.17
CA PHE A 235 20.67 -14.43 21.39
C PHE A 235 20.82 -12.91 21.60
N GLY A 236 20.35 -12.40 22.74
CA GLY A 236 20.47 -10.98 23.07
C GLY A 236 19.65 -10.03 22.20
N GLY A 237 18.66 -10.51 21.44
CA GLY A 237 17.77 -9.66 20.62
C GLY A 237 18.33 -9.28 19.24
N ILE A 238 19.46 -9.88 18.82
CA ILE A 238 20.13 -9.59 17.55
C ILE A 238 19.18 -9.71 16.34
N LEU A 239 18.27 -10.68 16.34
CA LEU A 239 17.33 -10.87 15.23
C LEU A 239 16.36 -9.67 15.11
N GLN A 240 15.86 -9.18 16.24
CA GLN A 240 14.97 -8.01 16.26
C GLN A 240 15.71 -6.73 15.87
N GLU A 241 16.94 -6.55 16.34
CA GLU A 241 17.78 -5.41 15.95
C GLU A 241 18.10 -5.42 14.45
N THR A 242 18.40 -6.60 13.90
CA THR A 242 18.63 -6.81 12.46
C THR A 242 17.40 -6.46 11.65
N LEU A 243 16.23 -6.97 12.03
CA LEU A 243 14.96 -6.63 11.38
C LEU A 243 14.69 -5.13 11.42
N ASN A 244 14.84 -4.50 12.59
CA ASN A 244 14.62 -3.06 12.76
C ASN A 244 15.58 -2.24 11.89
N TYR A 245 16.86 -2.63 11.82
CA TYR A 245 17.86 -1.96 11.02
C TYR A 245 17.53 -2.06 9.52
N ILE A 246 17.27 -3.26 9.01
CA ILE A 246 16.91 -3.48 7.59
C ILE A 246 15.64 -2.71 7.23
N ASN A 247 14.59 -2.81 8.05
CA ASN A 247 13.32 -2.13 7.82
C ASN A 247 13.48 -0.60 7.78
N SER A 248 14.28 -0.04 8.69
CA SER A 248 14.58 1.39 8.72
C SER A 248 15.41 1.83 7.50
N LYS A 249 16.48 1.10 7.20
CA LYS A 249 17.44 1.40 6.13
C LYS A 249 16.77 1.39 4.76
N LEU A 250 15.93 0.38 4.50
CA LEU A 250 15.26 0.19 3.21
C LEU A 250 13.84 0.74 3.16
N LYS A 251 13.29 1.19 4.29
CA LYS A 251 11.89 1.63 4.42
C LYS A 251 10.89 0.53 4.02
N ILE A 252 11.17 -0.70 4.44
CA ILE A 252 10.33 -1.89 4.21
C ILE A 252 9.77 -2.42 5.54
N ASN A 253 8.96 -3.47 5.48
CA ASN A 253 8.39 -4.12 6.67
C ASN A 253 8.51 -5.64 6.56
N LEU A 254 9.70 -6.15 6.85
CA LEU A 254 9.98 -7.56 7.10
C LEU A 254 9.54 -7.94 8.52
N GLU A 255 8.90 -9.08 8.66
CA GLU A 255 8.50 -9.67 9.93
C GLU A 255 9.49 -10.75 10.39
N LYS A 256 10.22 -11.36 9.44
CA LYS A 256 11.22 -12.38 9.73
C LYS A 256 12.42 -12.32 8.77
N ILE A 257 13.51 -12.94 9.21
CA ILE A 257 14.70 -13.24 8.40
C ILE A 257 14.99 -14.73 8.46
N ASP A 258 15.68 -15.24 7.46
CA ASP A 258 16.16 -16.61 7.43
C ASP A 258 17.23 -16.81 8.51
N LYS A 259 17.20 -17.98 9.14
CA LYS A 259 18.20 -18.39 10.15
C LYS A 259 19.56 -18.73 9.54
N GLU A 260 19.60 -19.05 8.25
CA GLU A 260 20.82 -19.37 7.54
C GLU A 260 21.53 -18.08 7.12
N VAL A 261 22.45 -17.61 7.97
CA VAL A 261 23.31 -16.46 7.69
C VAL A 261 24.63 -16.95 7.11
N ASN A 262 25.14 -16.27 6.09
CA ASN A 262 26.49 -16.52 5.57
C ASN A 262 27.41 -15.35 5.91
N ILE A 263 28.64 -15.64 6.32
CA ILE A 263 29.63 -14.62 6.66
C ILE A 263 30.59 -14.39 5.49
N TYR A 264 30.92 -13.14 5.22
CA TYR A 264 31.85 -12.73 4.16
C TYR A 264 32.91 -11.78 4.70
N GLU A 265 34.06 -11.75 4.04
CA GLU A 265 35.11 -10.76 4.29
C GLU A 265 34.60 -9.34 4.05
N ALA A 266 35.07 -8.40 4.86
CA ALA A 266 34.86 -6.98 4.62
C ALA A 266 36.19 -6.32 4.21
N ASN A 267 36.28 -5.91 2.95
CA ASN A 267 37.46 -5.27 2.40
C ASN A 267 37.32 -3.75 2.55
N TYR A 268 38.16 -3.15 3.38
CA TYR A 268 38.18 -1.71 3.60
C TYR A 268 39.06 -1.00 2.56
N ASP A 269 38.45 -0.11 1.79
CA ASP A 269 39.16 0.80 0.91
C ASP A 269 39.48 2.11 1.65
N LYS A 270 40.76 2.31 1.94
CA LYS A 270 41.27 3.50 2.64
C LYS A 270 41.03 4.79 1.84
N ASN A 271 40.93 4.72 0.51
CA ASN A 271 40.80 5.91 -0.33
C ASN A 271 39.37 6.45 -0.33
N SER A 272 38.38 5.56 -0.34
CA SER A 272 36.96 5.93 -0.33
C SER A 272 36.32 5.93 1.05
N ASP A 273 37.03 5.43 2.08
CA ASP A 273 36.52 5.21 3.44
C ASP A 273 35.23 4.38 3.42
N LYS A 274 35.26 3.30 2.64
CA LYS A 274 34.13 2.38 2.43
C LYS A 274 34.55 0.93 2.53
N PHE A 275 33.59 0.09 2.87
CA PHE A 275 33.73 -1.36 2.85
C PHE A 275 33.11 -1.94 1.59
N SER A 276 33.68 -3.05 1.13
CA SER A 276 33.14 -3.87 0.05
C SER A 276 33.14 -5.34 0.46
N LYS A 277 32.11 -6.07 0.02
CA LYS A 277 31.98 -7.51 0.30
C LYS A 277 33.06 -8.30 -0.45
N GLY A 278 33.86 -9.06 0.29
CA GLY A 278 34.87 -9.98 -0.24
C GLY A 278 34.34 -11.42 -0.35
N SER A 279 35.24 -12.39 -0.11
CA SER A 279 34.92 -13.81 -0.27
C SER A 279 34.06 -14.34 0.87
N LYS A 280 33.28 -15.39 0.61
CA LYS A 280 32.55 -16.12 1.66
C LYS A 280 33.56 -16.80 2.59
N LEU A 281 33.40 -16.61 3.90
CA LEU A 281 34.22 -17.28 4.91
C LEU A 281 33.68 -18.68 5.19
N ALA A 282 34.59 -19.63 5.46
CA ALA A 282 34.23 -20.97 5.87
C ALA A 282 33.68 -20.96 7.31
N PRO A 283 32.78 -21.90 7.69
CA PRO A 283 32.20 -21.96 9.04
C PRO A 283 33.24 -21.99 10.17
N LEU A 284 34.34 -22.70 9.96
CA LEU A 284 35.44 -22.86 10.93
C LEU A 284 36.53 -21.77 10.82
N THR A 285 36.30 -20.69 10.06
CA THR A 285 37.21 -19.54 10.06
C THR A 285 37.12 -18.81 11.40
N LYS A 286 38.26 -18.66 12.07
CA LYS A 286 38.39 -17.83 13.28
C LYS A 286 38.29 -16.35 12.90
N LEU A 287 37.30 -15.67 13.45
CA LEU A 287 37.13 -14.23 13.31
C LEU A 287 37.96 -13.53 14.40
N ASP A 288 39.29 -13.60 14.28
CA ASP A 288 40.19 -12.82 15.14
C ASP A 288 40.04 -11.32 14.83
N PRO A 289 39.78 -10.43 15.81
CA PRO A 289 39.63 -8.99 15.59
C PRO A 289 40.83 -8.32 14.92
N SER A 290 42.02 -8.90 15.03
CA SER A 290 43.26 -8.40 14.40
C SER A 290 43.27 -8.66 12.88
N THR A 291 42.68 -9.77 12.45
CA THR A 291 42.63 -10.19 11.04
C THR A 291 41.32 -9.79 10.37
N TYR A 292 40.21 -9.94 11.10
CA TYR A 292 38.85 -9.61 10.68
C TYR A 292 38.23 -8.60 11.64
N PRO A 293 38.68 -7.32 11.63
CA PRO A 293 38.08 -6.27 12.46
C PRO A 293 36.63 -5.97 12.05
N TYR A 294 36.26 -6.28 10.82
CA TYR A 294 34.90 -6.17 10.28
C TYR A 294 34.60 -7.38 9.39
N PHE A 295 33.32 -7.71 9.26
CA PHE A 295 32.83 -8.75 8.36
C PHE A 295 31.38 -8.48 7.96
N TYR A 296 30.92 -9.09 6.87
CA TYR A 296 29.53 -8.99 6.44
C TYR A 296 28.73 -10.22 6.85
N CYS A 297 27.53 -9.99 7.38
CA CYS A 297 26.48 -10.99 7.51
C CYS A 297 25.51 -10.85 6.34
N ALA A 298 25.39 -11.89 5.52
CA ALA A 298 24.37 -11.98 4.48
C ALA A 298 23.05 -12.43 5.10
N ILE A 299 22.08 -11.52 5.15
CA ILE A 299 20.74 -11.72 5.68
C ILE A 299 19.77 -11.87 4.51
N THR A 300 18.97 -12.92 4.52
CA THR A 300 17.90 -13.16 3.54
C THR A 300 16.55 -13.30 4.25
N SER A 301 15.45 -13.20 3.50
CA SER A 301 14.11 -13.53 3.98
C SER A 301 13.31 -14.15 2.82
N LYS A 302 13.64 -15.40 2.46
CA LYS A 302 13.15 -16.05 1.23
C LYS A 302 11.62 -16.08 1.09
N ASP A 303 10.90 -16.10 2.21
CA ASP A 303 9.44 -16.11 2.24
C ASP A 303 8.80 -14.71 2.09
N GLU A 304 9.55 -13.63 2.34
CA GLU A 304 9.00 -12.27 2.40
C GLU A 304 9.63 -11.30 1.41
N ALA A 305 10.87 -11.53 0.99
CA ALA A 305 11.62 -10.61 0.17
C ALA A 305 12.56 -11.29 -0.83
N ILE A 306 12.85 -10.54 -1.88
CA ILE A 306 13.80 -10.85 -2.95
C ILE A 306 15.12 -10.18 -2.59
N GLY A 307 16.21 -10.93 -2.72
CA GLY A 307 17.56 -10.39 -2.60
C GLY A 307 18.26 -10.72 -1.30
N THR A 308 19.38 -10.04 -1.05
CA THR A 308 20.20 -10.25 0.15
C THR A 308 20.69 -8.91 0.71
N PHE A 309 20.51 -8.74 2.01
CA PHE A 309 21.06 -7.62 2.75
C PHE A 309 22.41 -8.04 3.35
N TYR A 310 23.50 -7.45 2.85
CA TYR A 310 24.84 -7.65 3.41
C TYR A 310 25.11 -6.59 4.48
N MET A 311 24.87 -6.98 5.72
CA MET A 311 25.02 -6.13 6.89
C MET A 311 26.47 -6.12 7.37
N LEU A 312 27.07 -4.94 7.50
CA LEU A 312 28.44 -4.81 7.97
C LEU A 312 28.46 -4.81 9.50
N LEU A 313 29.15 -5.78 10.10
CA LEU A 313 29.37 -5.86 11.53
C LEU A 313 30.82 -5.62 11.88
N LYS A 314 31.03 -4.91 13.00
CA LYS A 314 32.33 -4.77 13.62
C LYS A 314 32.59 -5.96 14.54
N ASN A 315 33.74 -6.59 14.37
CA ASN A 315 34.23 -7.57 15.32
C ASN A 315 34.71 -6.82 16.57
N TYR A 316 34.36 -7.30 17.76
CA TYR A 316 34.76 -6.60 18.98
C TYR A 316 36.27 -6.64 19.11
N ASN A 317 36.86 -5.44 19.13
CA ASN A 317 38.14 -5.24 19.76
C ASN A 317 37.88 -4.79 21.20
N LYS A 318 38.78 -5.21 22.11
CA LYS A 318 38.83 -4.74 23.49
C LYS A 318 38.71 -3.21 23.60
#